data_AF-A0A182EP37-F1
#
_entry.id   AF-A0A182EP37-F1
#
_cell.length_a   1.000
_cell.length_b   1.000
_cell.length_c   1.000
_cell.angle_alpha   90.00
_cell.angle_beta   90.00
_cell.angle_gamma   90.00
#
_symmetry.space_group_name_H-M   'P 1'
#
loop_
_entity.id
_entity.type
_entity.pdbx_description
1 polymer ?
#
loop_
_entity_poly.entity_id
_entity_poly.type
_entity_poly.pdbx_seq_one_letter_code
_entity_poly.pdbx_strand_id
1 'polypeptide(L)'
;MWMKYNDFIIFFAYLLVASYGSVDLRILKGKDTYTEELLIKRLKSEHLLTQFQFVITSDAKSGLDYALFPRIISEVVKKHHIQEFHLSLTQGFWRLNEWGIQPQPSSPSGAQLYAWINGNRT
;
A
#
# COMPACT_ATOMS: atom_id res chain seq x y z
N MET A 1 -41.48 18.41 7.19
CA MET A 1 -41.60 17.82 5.84
C MET A 1 -41.00 16.43 5.94
N TRP A 2 -41.86 15.40 6.03
CA TRP A 2 -41.44 14.02 6.31
C TRP A 2 -41.18 13.31 4.98
N MET A 3 -39.93 12.94 4.70
CA MET A 3 -39.57 12.14 3.53
C MET A 3 -40.09 10.71 3.75
N LYS A 4 -40.88 10.17 2.80
CA LYS A 4 -41.43 8.82 2.93
C LYS A 4 -40.30 7.80 2.78
N TYR A 5 -40.36 6.70 3.53
CA TYR A 5 -39.38 5.61 3.55
C TYR A 5 -39.03 5.07 2.15
N ASN A 6 -39.99 5.11 1.21
CA ASN A 6 -39.80 4.66 -0.16
C ASN A 6 -38.84 5.56 -0.95
N ASP A 7 -38.84 6.88 -0.70
CA ASP A 7 -37.93 7.82 -1.35
C ASP A 7 -36.49 7.63 -0.84
N PHE A 8 -36.35 7.24 0.43
CA PHE A 8 -35.04 6.94 1.03
C PHE A 8 -34.41 5.68 0.42
N ILE A 9 -35.20 4.63 0.17
CA ILE A 9 -34.71 3.40 -0.48
C ILE A 9 -34.27 3.68 -1.91
N ILE A 10 -35.06 4.43 -2.67
CA ILE A 10 -34.72 4.76 -4.07
C ILE A 10 -33.45 5.63 -4.10
N PHE A 11 -33.33 6.59 -3.20
CA PHE A 11 -32.12 7.42 -3.08
C PHE A 11 -30.88 6.58 -2.77
N PHE A 12 -30.98 5.63 -1.83
CA PHE A 12 -29.87 4.75 -1.46
C PHE A 12 -29.50 3.76 -2.58
N ALA A 13 -30.49 3.25 -3.32
CA ALA A 13 -30.26 2.42 -4.50
C ALA A 13 -29.55 3.22 -5.62
N TYR A 14 -29.93 4.48 -5.82
CA TYR A 14 -29.25 5.37 -6.77
C TYR A 14 -27.80 5.67 -6.36
N LEU A 15 -27.56 5.81 -5.05
CA LEU A 15 -26.23 6.05 -4.49
C LEU A 15 -25.33 4.81 -4.61
N LEU A 16 -25.90 3.61 -4.46
CA LEU A 16 -25.20 2.35 -4.75
C LEU A 16 -24.85 2.22 -6.24
N VAL A 17 -25.76 2.58 -7.14
CA VAL A 17 -25.49 2.56 -8.60
C VAL A 17 -24.40 3.58 -8.99
N ALA A 18 -24.40 4.77 -8.38
CA ALA A 18 -23.36 5.77 -8.59
C ALA A 18 -21.99 5.41 -7.96
N SER A 19 -21.98 4.50 -6.98
CA SER A 19 -20.76 4.01 -6.30
C SER A 19 -20.01 2.95 -7.10
N TYR A 20 -20.62 2.34 -8.14
CA TYR A 20 -19.88 1.53 -9.11
C TYR A 20 -19.10 2.42 -10.10
N GLY A 21 -18.35 3.40 -9.58
CA GLY A 21 -17.26 4.00 -10.31
C GLY A 21 -16.20 2.92 -10.50
N SER A 22 -16.06 2.43 -11.73
CA SER A 22 -14.92 1.61 -12.12
C SER A 22 -13.65 2.25 -11.54
N VAL A 23 -12.95 1.51 -10.68
CA VAL A 23 -11.59 1.87 -10.27
C VAL A 23 -10.77 1.81 -11.56
N ASP A 24 -10.54 2.97 -12.15
CA ASP A 24 -9.66 3.13 -13.31
C ASP A 24 -8.25 2.79 -12.83
N LEU A 25 -7.91 1.50 -12.93
CA LEU A 25 -6.53 1.00 -12.89
C LEU A 25 -5.86 1.57 -14.13
N ARG A 26 -5.49 2.85 -14.04
CA ARG A 26 -4.73 3.58 -15.05
C ARG A 26 -3.63 2.66 -15.51
N ILE A 27 -3.71 2.23 -16.77
CA ILE A 27 -2.70 1.40 -17.42
C ILE A 27 -1.36 2.07 -17.11
N LEU A 28 -0.55 1.42 -16.28
CA LEU A 28 0.76 1.92 -15.92
C LEU A 28 1.52 2.12 -17.22
N LYS A 29 1.87 3.37 -17.50
CA LYS A 29 2.44 3.74 -18.78
C LYS A 29 3.86 3.17 -18.85
N GLY A 30 4.08 2.18 -19.69
CA GLY A 30 5.41 1.59 -19.92
C GLY A 30 5.59 0.20 -19.29
N LYS A 31 6.76 -0.06 -18.72
CA LYS A 31 7.12 -1.34 -18.06
C LYS A 31 6.92 -1.29 -16.54
N ASP A 32 6.30 -0.24 -16.04
CA ASP A 32 6.08 -0.07 -14.61
C ASP A 32 5.02 -1.07 -14.13
N THR A 33 5.28 -1.76 -13.02
CA THR A 33 4.36 -2.71 -12.40
C THR A 33 4.06 -2.29 -10.96
N TYR A 34 2.83 -2.58 -10.55
CA TYR A 34 2.36 -2.36 -9.19
C TYR A 34 1.60 -3.60 -8.72
N THR A 35 1.97 -4.10 -7.55
CA THR A 35 1.29 -5.19 -6.88
C THR A 35 0.94 -4.76 -5.46
N GLU A 36 -0.30 -5.03 -5.06
CA GLU A 36 -0.79 -4.82 -3.70
C GLU A 36 -1.28 -6.15 -3.13
N GLU A 37 -0.86 -6.47 -1.91
CA GLU A 37 -1.31 -7.63 -1.17
C GLU A 37 -1.78 -7.22 0.23
N LEU A 38 -2.95 -7.71 0.63
CA LEU A 38 -3.52 -7.51 1.96
C LEU A 38 -3.71 -8.87 2.63
N LEU A 39 -2.95 -9.10 3.70
CA LEU A 39 -3.13 -10.25 4.58
C LEU A 39 -3.92 -9.84 5.81
N ILE A 40 -5.09 -10.46 5.98
CA ILE A 40 -5.91 -10.33 7.19
C ILE A 40 -5.93 -11.68 7.89
N LYS A 41 -5.47 -11.70 9.14
CA LYS A 41 -5.44 -12.92 9.95
C LYS A 41 -5.94 -12.66 11.35
N ARG A 42 -6.98 -13.39 11.76
CA ARG A 42 -7.42 -13.41 13.16
C ARG A 42 -6.40 -14.15 14.02
N LEU A 43 -5.98 -13.55 15.12
CA LEU A 43 -5.05 -14.12 16.09
C LEU A 43 -5.82 -14.88 17.18
N LYS A 44 -5.10 -15.71 17.94
CA LYS A 44 -5.68 -16.52 19.03
C LYS A 44 -6.29 -15.67 20.15
N SER A 45 -5.80 -14.44 20.30
CA SER A 45 -6.16 -13.48 21.33
C SER A 45 -7.33 -12.56 20.94
N GLU A 46 -8.13 -12.92 19.93
CA GLU A 46 -9.19 -12.06 19.35
C GLU A 46 -8.70 -10.79 18.64
N HIS A 47 -7.39 -10.59 18.55
CA HIS A 47 -6.80 -9.49 17.79
C HIS A 47 -6.78 -9.79 16.30
N LEU A 48 -6.72 -8.75 15.47
CA LEU A 48 -6.61 -8.86 14.01
C LEU A 48 -5.23 -8.39 13.56
N LEU A 49 -4.51 -9.25 12.84
CA LEU A 49 -3.34 -8.86 12.08
C LEU A 49 -3.79 -8.39 10.70
N THR A 50 -3.38 -7.19 10.33
CA THR A 50 -3.53 -6.63 8.98
C THR A 50 -2.15 -6.23 8.47
N GLN A 51 -1.71 -6.85 7.38
CA GLN A 51 -0.45 -6.53 6.73
C GLN A 51 -0.73 -6.11 5.29
N PHE A 52 -0.29 -4.90 4.94
CA PHE A 52 -0.36 -4.35 3.60
C PHE A 52 1.03 -4.38 2.99
N GLN A 53 1.14 -4.92 1.78
CA GLN A 53 2.38 -4.96 1.03
C GLN A 53 2.16 -4.32 -0.34
N PHE A 54 2.96 -3.31 -0.62
CA PHE A 54 2.95 -2.60 -1.91
C PHE A 54 4.31 -2.78 -2.56
N VAL A 55 4.32 -3.28 -3.80
CA VAL A 55 5.54 -3.47 -4.59
C VAL A 55 5.40 -2.70 -5.89
N ILE A 56 6.35 -1.80 -6.13
CA ILE A 56 6.43 -1.01 -7.35
C ILE A 56 7.74 -1.35 -8.04
N THR A 57 7.69 -1.81 -9.29
CA THR A 57 8.87 -1.94 -10.14
C THR A 57 8.75 -0.93 -11.25
N SER A 58 9.77 -0.08 -11.44
CA SER A 58 9.76 0.94 -12.48
C SER A 58 11.11 1.03 -13.18
N ASP A 59 11.08 1.28 -14.49
CA ASP A 59 12.28 1.70 -15.22
C ASP A 59 12.48 3.20 -14.98
N ALA A 60 13.60 3.58 -14.35
CA ALA A 60 13.91 4.92 -13.83
C ALA A 60 13.75 6.08 -14.85
N LYS A 61 13.59 5.75 -16.13
CA LYS A 61 13.30 6.66 -17.25
C LYS A 61 11.88 7.22 -17.27
N SER A 62 10.91 6.61 -16.58
CA SER A 62 9.47 6.97 -16.60
C SER A 62 9.12 8.26 -15.81
N GLY A 63 10.11 9.14 -15.64
CA GLY A 63 10.23 10.12 -14.57
C GLY A 63 9.26 11.31 -14.52
N LEU A 64 8.03 11.19 -15.04
CA LEU A 64 7.05 12.28 -15.09
C LEU A 64 5.69 11.94 -14.45
N ASP A 65 5.37 10.65 -14.24
CA ASP A 65 4.06 10.25 -13.73
C ASP A 65 4.17 9.75 -12.27
N TYR A 66 3.93 10.64 -11.30
CA TYR A 66 3.89 10.32 -9.86
C TYR A 66 2.62 9.58 -9.43
N ALA A 67 2.03 8.79 -10.34
CA ALA A 67 0.80 8.05 -10.10
C ALA A 67 1.04 6.85 -9.17
N LEU A 68 2.21 6.22 -9.27
CA LEU A 68 2.56 5.01 -8.52
C LEU A 68 3.14 5.29 -7.14
N PHE A 69 3.95 6.33 -7.02
CA PHE A 69 4.57 6.69 -5.75
C PHE A 69 4.79 8.20 -5.64
N PRO A 70 4.84 8.73 -4.40
CA PRO A 70 5.05 10.14 -4.15
C PRO A 70 6.31 10.70 -4.84
N ARG A 71 6.20 11.90 -5.38
CA ARG A 71 7.31 12.63 -6.01
C ARG A 71 8.56 12.68 -5.14
N ILE A 72 8.40 12.90 -3.84
CA ILE A 72 9.54 12.98 -2.91
C ILE A 72 10.40 11.71 -2.92
N ILE A 73 9.78 10.53 -3.00
CA ILE A 73 10.50 9.25 -3.06
C ILE A 73 11.26 9.16 -4.38
N SER A 74 10.66 9.58 -5.49
CA SER A 74 11.33 9.58 -6.80
C SER A 74 12.57 10.47 -6.84
N GLU A 75 12.50 11.63 -6.19
CA GLU A 75 13.62 12.58 -6.16
C GLU A 75 14.76 12.01 -5.34
N VAL A 76 14.47 11.38 -4.20
CA VAL A 76 15.47 10.70 -3.37
C VAL A 76 16.10 9.52 -4.11
N VAL A 77 15.28 8.66 -4.75
CA VAL A 77 15.75 7.50 -5.50
C VAL A 77 16.69 7.91 -6.63
N LYS A 78 16.29 8.90 -7.43
CA LYS A 78 17.11 9.43 -8.54
C LYS A 78 18.39 10.09 -8.02
N LYS A 79 18.28 10.97 -7.02
CA LYS A 79 19.43 11.73 -6.49
C LYS A 79 20.53 10.83 -5.92
N HIS A 80 20.14 9.76 -5.23
CA HIS A 80 21.06 8.87 -4.55
C HIS A 80 21.36 7.58 -5.34
N HIS A 81 20.91 7.48 -6.59
CA HIS A 81 21.08 6.28 -7.44
C HIS A 81 20.68 5.00 -6.70
N ILE A 82 19.57 5.08 -5.96
CA ILE A 82 19.03 3.94 -5.19
C ILE A 82 18.49 2.92 -6.18
N GLN A 83 18.88 1.67 -6.01
CA GLN A 83 18.35 0.53 -6.76
C GLN A 83 17.03 0.04 -6.15
N GLU A 84 16.99 -0.10 -4.82
CA GLU A 84 15.84 -0.64 -4.10
C GLU A 84 15.58 0.21 -2.86
N PHE A 85 14.32 0.53 -2.61
CA PHE A 85 13.89 1.37 -1.50
C PHE A 85 12.77 0.67 -0.73
N HIS A 86 12.95 0.51 0.57
CA HIS A 86 11.99 -0.17 1.45
C HIS A 86 11.58 0.74 2.59
N LEU A 87 10.26 0.88 2.76
CA LEU A 87 9.63 1.60 3.86
C LEU A 87 8.62 0.67 4.53
N SER A 88 8.79 0.45 5.83
CA SER A 88 7.85 -0.29 6.65
C SER A 88 7.30 0.59 7.76
N LEU A 89 5.99 0.60 7.90
CA LEU A 89 5.28 1.23 9.00
C LEU A 89 4.54 0.14 9.77
N THR A 90 4.79 0.01 11.07
CA THR A 90 4.20 -1.04 11.89
C THR A 90 3.70 -0.42 13.18
N GLN A 91 2.42 -0.60 13.47
CA GLN A 91 1.80 -0.11 14.70
C GLN A 91 1.69 -1.24 15.73
N GLY A 92 2.01 -0.93 16.99
CA GLY A 92 1.94 -1.88 18.09
C GLY A 92 3.17 -2.78 18.21
N PHE A 93 3.11 -3.73 19.14
CA PHE A 93 4.20 -4.65 19.47
C PHE A 93 3.73 -6.08 19.26
N TRP A 94 4.57 -6.92 18.66
CA TRP A 94 4.24 -8.33 18.47
C TRP A 94 4.40 -9.12 19.76
N ARG A 95 3.32 -9.71 20.27
CA ARG A 95 3.35 -10.51 21.50
C ARG A 95 3.61 -11.98 21.17
N LEU A 96 4.89 -12.38 21.14
CA LEU A 96 5.33 -13.75 20.78
C LEU A 96 4.57 -14.84 21.57
N ASN A 97 4.41 -14.64 22.89
CA ASN A 97 3.76 -15.62 23.77
C ASN A 97 2.27 -15.81 23.48
N GLU A 98 1.57 -14.76 23.01
CA GLU A 98 0.13 -14.80 22.75
C GLU A 98 -0.18 -15.14 21.29
N TRP A 99 0.63 -14.62 20.35
CA TRP A 99 0.32 -14.62 18.91
C TRP A 99 1.20 -15.59 18.12
N GLY A 100 2.23 -16.17 18.74
CA GLY A 100 3.19 -17.07 18.10
C GLY A 100 4.24 -16.34 17.28
N ILE A 101 4.89 -17.03 16.35
CA ILE A 101 5.94 -16.46 15.50
C ILE A 101 5.32 -15.44 14.53
N GLN A 102 5.95 -14.27 14.39
CA GLN A 102 5.51 -13.22 13.48
C GLN A 102 5.68 -13.67 12.01
N PRO A 103 4.71 -13.38 11.12
CA PRO A 103 4.87 -13.59 9.69
C PRO A 103 6.10 -12.87 9.13
N GLN A 104 6.72 -13.48 8.12
CA GLN A 104 7.90 -12.94 7.46
C GLN A 104 7.53 -12.35 6.09
N PRO A 105 8.16 -11.23 5.68
CA PRO A 105 9.17 -10.46 6.43
C PRO A 105 8.55 -9.66 7.60
N SER A 106 9.20 -9.68 8.76
CA SER A 106 8.79 -8.88 9.93
C SER A 106 9.51 -7.54 9.98
N SER A 107 8.78 -6.48 10.32
CA SER A 107 9.35 -5.15 10.58
C SER A 107 9.19 -4.75 12.06
N PRO A 108 10.12 -3.94 12.60
CA PRO A 108 10.04 -3.46 13.97
C PRO A 108 8.87 -2.48 14.14
N SER A 109 8.44 -2.28 15.38
CA SER A 109 7.43 -1.27 15.71
C SER A 109 7.91 0.14 15.33
N GLY A 110 7.00 0.97 14.83
CA GLY A 110 7.29 2.33 14.36
C GLY A 110 7.51 2.38 12.85
N ALA A 111 8.58 3.05 12.44
CA ALA A 111 8.96 3.21 11.04
C ALA A 111 10.38 2.68 10.81
N GLN A 112 10.55 1.87 9.77
CA GLN A 112 11.84 1.39 9.30
C GLN A 112 12.03 1.80 7.84
N LEU A 113 13.23 2.28 7.51
CA LEU A 113 13.60 2.67 6.16
C LEU A 113 15.01 2.13 5.85
N TYR A 114 15.16 1.50 4.69
CA TYR A 114 16.47 1.12 4.16
C TYR A 114 16.45 1.13 2.63
N ALA A 115 17.63 1.23 2.04
CA ALA A 115 17.79 1.27 0.59
C ALA A 115 19.08 0.56 0.18
N TRP A 116 19.04 -0.12 -0.97
CA TRP A 116 20.24 -0.60 -1.63
C TRP A 116 20.68 0.39 -2.68
N ILE A 117 21.94 0.79 -2.59
CA ILE A 117 22.58 1.71 -3.52
C ILE A 117 23.65 0.91 -4.26
N ASN A 118 23.70 1.08 -5.58
CA ASN A 118 24.77 0.47 -6.35
C ASN A 118 26.12 1.07 -5.96
N GLY A 119 27.00 0.23 -5.44
CA GLY A 119 28.39 0.61 -5.21
C GLY A 119 29.09 0.83 -6.56
N ASN A 120 29.92 1.88 -6.63
CA ASN A 120 30.79 2.05 -7.79
C ASN A 120 31.78 0.88 -7.80
N ARG A 121 31.74 0.04 -8.83
CA ARG A 121 32.79 -0.97 -9.07
C ARG A 121 34.00 -0.20 -9.60
N THR A 122 34.84 0.28 -8.69
CA THR A 122 36.20 0.76 -9.02
C THR A 122 37.08 -0.41 -9.42
#